data_AF-A0A942GIB4-F1
#
_entry.id   AF-A0A942GIB4-F1
#
_cell.length_a   1.000
_cell.length_b   1.000
_cell.length_c   1.000
_cell.angle_alpha   90.00
_cell.angle_beta   90.00
_cell.angle_gamma   90.00
#
_symmetry.space_group_name_H-M   'P 1'
#
loop_
_entity.id
_entity.type
_entity.pdbx_description
1 polymer ?
#
loop_
_entity_poly.entity_id
_entity_poly.type
_entity_poly.pdbx_seq_one_letter_code
_entity_poly.pdbx_strand_id
1 'polypeptide(L)'
;MKMEIQIISLIIAFVAVIVGPIVTYRITKKNLEFQFRTITQEKWIDKLESEISNYLFAITHWVEKYPGLAERVQHDNSRINEINLEIDKMLDVIIMSIIRLDLILDRSHSVQKRIMVNVEEMKKIVNNKIFDNNSKAHLMLLYEIIVDSTKEILKEEKKKTQKIFR
;
A
#
# COMPACT_ATOMS: atom_id res chain seq x y z
N MET A 1 -55.52 29.96 -29.13
CA MET A 1 -54.89 28.81 -29.80
C MET A 1 -53.49 29.09 -30.37
N LYS A 2 -53.28 29.85 -31.48
CA LYS A 2 -51.92 30.02 -32.06
C LYS A 2 -50.92 30.71 -31.11
N MET A 3 -51.35 31.73 -30.39
CA MET A 3 -50.51 32.51 -29.47
C MET A 3 -50.15 31.73 -28.18
N GLU A 4 -51.04 30.88 -27.69
CA GLU A 4 -50.77 29.99 -26.54
C GLU A 4 -49.73 28.92 -26.89
N ILE A 5 -49.80 28.35 -28.10
CA ILE A 5 -48.82 27.37 -28.59
C ILE A 5 -47.43 28.00 -28.69
N GLN A 6 -47.32 29.26 -29.12
CA GLN A 6 -46.05 29.99 -29.19
C GLN A 6 -45.45 30.29 -27.81
N ILE A 7 -46.28 30.62 -26.82
CA ILE A 7 -45.82 30.86 -25.45
C ILE A 7 -45.33 29.55 -24.82
N ILE A 8 -46.05 28.44 -25.00
CA ILE A 8 -45.65 27.13 -24.48
C ILE A 8 -44.33 26.67 -25.10
N SER A 9 -44.15 26.83 -26.42
CA SER A 9 -42.88 26.45 -27.07
C SER A 9 -41.71 27.32 -26.63
N LEU A 10 -41.93 28.62 -26.37
CA LEU A 10 -40.92 29.51 -25.79
C LEU A 10 -40.51 29.06 -24.39
N ILE A 11 -41.47 28.66 -23.55
CA ILE A 11 -41.21 28.16 -22.19
C ILE A 11 -40.40 26.86 -22.24
N ILE A 12 -40.75 25.92 -23.12
CA ILE A 12 -40.01 24.66 -23.28
C ILE A 12 -38.57 24.93 -23.74
N ALA A 13 -38.38 25.83 -24.71
CA ALA A 13 -37.05 26.21 -25.18
C ALA A 13 -36.21 26.85 -24.07
N PHE A 14 -36.81 27.74 -23.27
CA PHE A 14 -36.15 28.40 -22.14
C PHE A 14 -35.74 27.39 -21.05
N VAL A 15 -36.63 26.46 -20.71
CA VAL A 15 -36.33 25.37 -19.76
C VAL A 15 -35.20 24.48 -20.29
N ALA A 16 -35.20 24.13 -21.58
CA ALA A 16 -34.14 23.31 -22.17
C ALA A 16 -32.77 23.99 -22.12
N VAL A 17 -32.71 25.30 -22.37
CA VAL A 17 -31.47 26.11 -22.30
C VAL A 17 -30.92 26.19 -20.87
N ILE A 18 -31.76 26.11 -19.85
CA ILE A 18 -31.32 26.12 -18.45
C ILE A 18 -30.98 24.71 -17.95
N VAL A 19 -31.86 23.74 -18.21
CA VAL A 19 -31.73 22.37 -17.69
C VAL A 19 -30.57 21.63 -18.36
N GLY A 20 -30.36 21.81 -19.66
CA GLY A 20 -29.28 21.17 -20.40
C GLY A 20 -27.90 21.41 -19.77
N PRO A 21 -27.46 22.66 -19.61
CA PRO A 21 -26.19 23.00 -18.95
C PRO A 21 -26.10 22.50 -17.50
N ILE A 22 -27.18 22.53 -16.72
CA ILE A 22 -27.19 22.04 -15.33
C ILE A 22 -26.95 20.52 -15.28
N VAL A 23 -27.62 19.77 -16.15
CA VAL A 23 -27.45 18.32 -16.26
C VAL A 23 -26.04 17.99 -16.73
N THR A 24 -25.55 18.65 -17.77
CA THR A 24 -24.18 18.48 -18.26
C THR A 24 -23.15 18.78 -17.17
N TYR A 25 -23.29 19.89 -16.46
CA TYR A 25 -22.41 20.24 -15.34
C TYR A 25 -22.41 19.17 -14.24
N ARG A 26 -23.58 18.65 -13.85
CA ARG A 26 -23.68 17.58 -12.85
C ARG A 26 -23.00 16.29 -13.31
N ILE A 27 -23.15 15.91 -14.58
CA ILE A 27 -22.50 14.72 -15.16
C ILE A 27 -20.98 14.92 -15.19
N THR A 28 -20.50 16.05 -15.72
CA THR A 28 -19.07 16.36 -15.79
C THR A 28 -18.44 16.40 -14.41
N LYS A 29 -19.09 17.04 -13.43
CA LYS A 29 -18.62 17.06 -12.04
C LYS A 29 -18.46 15.65 -11.47
N LYS A 30 -19.49 14.81 -11.61
CA LYS A 30 -19.43 13.40 -11.16
C LYS A 30 -18.31 12.61 -11.84
N ASN A 31 -18.11 12.81 -13.14
CA ASN A 31 -17.04 12.15 -13.89
C ASN A 31 -15.64 12.58 -13.43
N LEU A 32 -15.44 13.86 -13.13
CA LEU A 32 -14.17 14.36 -12.60
C LEU A 32 -13.89 13.86 -11.17
N GLU A 33 -14.88 13.92 -10.29
CA GLU A 33 -14.78 13.36 -8.93
C GLU A 33 -14.45 11.86 -8.97
N PHE A 34 -15.04 11.14 -9.92
CA PHE A 34 -14.77 9.73 -10.16
C PHE A 34 -13.32 9.48 -10.62
N GLN A 35 -12.87 10.16 -11.67
CA GLN A 35 -11.50 10.04 -12.18
C GLN A 35 -10.47 10.34 -11.08
N PHE A 36 -10.71 11.39 -10.29
CA PHE A 36 -9.79 11.78 -9.21
C PHE A 36 -9.71 10.71 -8.11
N ARG A 37 -10.85 10.14 -7.68
CA ARG A 37 -10.88 9.07 -6.67
C ARG A 37 -10.14 7.83 -7.16
N THR A 38 -10.41 7.39 -8.39
CA THR A 38 -9.76 6.23 -8.99
C THR A 38 -8.25 6.42 -9.11
N ILE A 39 -7.79 7.57 -9.62
CA ILE A 39 -6.35 7.87 -9.73
C ILE A 39 -5.68 7.88 -8.36
N THR A 40 -6.33 8.44 -7.34
CA THR A 40 -5.77 8.48 -5.98
C THR A 40 -5.67 7.09 -5.38
N GLN A 41 -6.69 6.26 -5.60
CA GLN A 41 -6.73 4.88 -5.10
C GLN A 41 -5.69 4.00 -5.80
N GLU A 42 -5.55 4.09 -7.13
CA GLU A 42 -4.51 3.38 -7.90
C GLU A 42 -3.11 3.77 -7.43
N LYS A 43 -2.82 5.07 -7.30
CA LYS A 43 -1.53 5.55 -6.78
C LYS A 43 -1.24 5.05 -5.36
N TRP A 44 -2.25 4.99 -4.50
CA TRP A 44 -2.09 4.44 -3.16
C TRP A 44 -1.80 2.93 -3.20
N ILE A 45 -2.49 2.17 -4.05
CA ILE A 45 -2.23 0.74 -4.27
C ILE A 45 -0.79 0.50 -4.75
N ASP A 46 -0.36 1.22 -5.78
CA ASP A 46 1.01 1.08 -6.32
C ASP A 46 2.06 1.38 -5.23
N LYS A 47 1.79 2.39 -4.41
CA LYS A 47 2.65 2.76 -3.29
C LYS A 47 2.70 1.67 -2.22
N LEU A 48 1.55 1.07 -1.89
CA LEU A 48 1.46 -0.06 -0.96
C LEU A 48 2.26 -1.27 -1.47
N GLU A 49 2.07 -1.68 -2.72
CA GLU A 49 2.82 -2.80 -3.32
C GLU A 49 4.33 -2.55 -3.28
N SER A 50 4.75 -1.33 -3.62
CA SER A 50 6.16 -0.93 -3.59
C SER A 50 6.75 -1.01 -2.18
N GLU A 51 6.09 -0.44 -1.16
CA GLU A 51 6.65 -0.45 0.19
C GLU A 51 6.63 -1.83 0.84
N ILE A 52 5.63 -2.68 0.55
CA ILE A 52 5.64 -4.08 0.99
C ILE A 52 6.79 -4.83 0.33
N SER A 53 6.99 -4.65 -0.98
CA SER A 53 8.10 -5.29 -1.70
C SER A 53 9.46 -4.84 -1.15
N ASN A 54 9.64 -3.54 -0.86
CA ASN A 54 10.86 -3.02 -0.26
C ASN A 54 11.14 -3.64 1.11
N TYR A 55 10.11 -3.73 1.96
CA TYR A 55 10.24 -4.33 3.28
C TYR A 55 10.62 -5.81 3.19
N LEU A 56 9.89 -6.58 2.38
CA LEU A 56 10.15 -8.01 2.20
C LEU A 56 11.53 -8.27 1.61
N PHE A 57 12.00 -7.43 0.67
CA PHE A 57 13.37 -7.50 0.15
C PHE A 57 14.42 -7.23 1.24
N ALA A 58 14.20 -6.23 2.09
CA ALA A 58 15.12 -5.93 3.20
C ALA A 58 15.22 -7.11 4.20
N ILE A 59 14.08 -7.76 4.49
CA ILE A 59 14.05 -8.97 5.33
C ILE A 59 14.79 -10.12 4.67
N THR A 60 14.57 -10.39 3.38
CA THR A 60 15.29 -11.45 2.66
C THR A 60 16.79 -11.18 2.62
N HIS A 61 17.21 -9.95 2.33
CA HIS A 61 18.61 -9.57 2.36
C HIS A 61 19.22 -9.75 3.77
N TRP A 62 18.47 -9.48 4.83
CA TRP A 62 18.87 -9.79 6.21
C TRP A 62 19.06 -11.29 6.41
N VAL A 63 18.07 -12.11 6.03
CA VAL A 63 18.09 -13.59 6.13
C VAL A 63 19.33 -14.19 5.46
N GLU A 64 19.68 -13.68 4.27
CA GLU A 64 20.77 -14.23 3.47
C GLU A 64 22.15 -13.80 3.97
N LYS A 65 22.29 -12.55 4.42
CA LYS A 65 23.60 -11.94 4.65
C LYS A 65 24.00 -11.90 6.12
N TYR A 66 23.05 -11.75 7.04
CA TYR A 66 23.34 -11.61 8.46
C TYR A 66 24.15 -12.78 9.05
N PRO A 67 23.85 -14.07 8.77
CA PRO A 67 24.59 -15.18 9.35
C PRO A 67 26.11 -15.13 9.08
N GLY A 68 26.50 -14.82 7.84
CA GLY A 68 27.91 -14.69 7.46
C GLY A 68 28.58 -13.42 7.99
N LEU A 69 27.82 -12.35 8.28
CA LEU A 69 28.35 -11.19 9.00
C LEU A 69 28.57 -11.52 10.48
N ALA A 70 27.62 -12.20 11.12
CA ALA A 70 27.69 -12.59 12.52
C ALA A 70 28.87 -13.54 12.80
N GLU A 71 29.12 -14.51 11.91
CA GLU A 71 30.28 -15.41 11.99
C GLU A 71 31.59 -14.62 11.88
N ARG A 72 31.68 -13.65 10.95
CA ARG A 72 32.88 -12.80 10.79
C ARG A 72 33.15 -11.90 11.99
N VAL A 73 32.12 -11.41 12.67
CA VAL A 73 32.29 -10.66 13.95
C VAL A 73 32.96 -11.53 15.01
N GLN A 74 32.66 -12.83 15.05
CA GLN A 74 33.23 -13.76 16.03
C GLN A 74 34.68 -14.15 15.73
N HIS A 75 35.07 -14.14 14.45
CA HIS A 75 36.38 -14.64 14.01
C HIS A 75 37.39 -13.54 13.60
N ASP A 76 36.94 -12.35 13.20
CA ASP A 76 37.79 -11.27 12.69
C ASP A 76 37.58 -9.96 13.47
N ASN A 77 38.26 -9.85 14.62
CA ASN A 77 38.27 -8.65 15.45
C ASN A 77 38.86 -7.42 14.74
N SER A 78 39.64 -7.59 13.66
CA SER A 78 40.28 -6.45 12.98
C SER A 78 39.30 -5.62 12.17
N ARG A 79 38.17 -6.22 11.75
CA ARG A 79 37.13 -5.57 10.92
C ARG A 79 35.78 -5.43 11.63
N ILE A 80 35.74 -5.66 12.93
CA ILE A 80 34.49 -5.67 13.71
C ILE A 80 33.65 -4.39 13.55
N ASN A 81 34.30 -3.23 13.49
CA ASN A 81 33.61 -1.94 13.33
C ASN A 81 32.96 -1.80 11.94
N GLU A 82 33.64 -2.26 10.89
CA GLU A 82 33.10 -2.22 9.53
C GLU A 82 31.91 -3.16 9.38
N ILE A 83 32.00 -4.36 9.94
CA ILE A 83 30.94 -5.37 9.91
C ILE A 83 29.72 -4.89 10.72
N ASN A 84 29.93 -4.32 11.91
CA ASN A 84 28.84 -3.77 12.72
C ASN A 84 28.15 -2.60 12.01
N LEU A 85 28.90 -1.71 11.35
CA LEU A 85 28.32 -0.63 10.56
C LEU A 85 27.45 -1.16 9.40
N GLU A 86 27.85 -2.27 8.78
CA GLU A 86 27.06 -2.91 7.74
C GLU A 86 25.75 -3.51 8.29
N ILE A 87 25.82 -4.17 9.45
CA ILE A 87 24.64 -4.70 10.16
C ILE A 87 23.68 -3.56 10.52
N ASP A 88 24.20 -2.45 11.06
CA ASP A 88 23.38 -1.29 11.46
C ASP A 88 22.69 -0.66 10.25
N LYS A 89 23.39 -0.51 9.11
CA LYS A 89 22.77 -0.06 7.86
C LYS A 89 21.62 -0.96 7.41
N MET A 90 21.76 -2.28 7.54
CA MET A 90 20.68 -3.20 7.17
C MET A 90 19.47 -3.04 8.11
N LEU A 91 19.69 -2.84 9.41
CA LEU A 91 18.61 -2.57 10.37
C LEU A 91 17.91 -1.24 10.07
N ASP A 92 18.66 -0.19 9.72
CA ASP A 92 18.10 1.11 9.35
C ASP A 92 17.15 1.01 8.14
N VAL A 93 17.50 0.22 7.11
CA VAL A 93 16.62 -0.02 5.96
C VAL A 93 15.32 -0.70 6.37
N ILE A 94 15.40 -1.69 7.27
CA ILE A 94 14.22 -2.40 7.78
C ILE A 94 13.34 -1.44 8.58
N ILE A 95 13.91 -0.69 9.52
CA ILE A 95 13.19 0.29 10.35
C ILE A 95 12.49 1.34 9.47
N MET A 96 13.21 1.89 8.49
CA MET A 96 12.65 2.89 7.58
C MET A 96 11.48 2.31 6.77
N SER A 97 11.59 1.07 6.32
CA SER A 97 10.51 0.37 5.60
C SER A 97 9.28 0.17 6.48
N ILE A 98 9.45 -0.17 7.76
CA ILE A 98 8.35 -0.33 8.73
C ILE A 98 7.62 1.01 8.93
N ILE A 99 8.35 2.12 9.10
CA ILE A 99 7.75 3.45 9.24
C ILE A 99 6.89 3.79 8.02
N ARG A 100 7.39 3.51 6.81
CA ARG A 100 6.65 3.76 5.57
C ARG A 100 5.37 2.91 5.46
N LEU A 101 5.45 1.64 5.85
CA LEU A 101 4.27 0.77 5.90
C LEU A 101 3.23 1.31 6.89
N ASP A 102 3.66 1.78 8.05
CA ASP A 102 2.74 2.34 9.07
C ASP A 102 2.02 3.61 8.58
N LEU A 103 2.66 4.41 7.73
CA LEU A 103 2.06 5.61 7.13
C LEU A 103 1.01 5.29 6.04
N ILE A 104 1.12 4.13 5.40
CA ILE A 104 0.26 3.75 4.27
C ILE A 104 -0.90 2.85 4.71
N LEU A 105 -0.68 2.02 5.71
CA LEU A 105 -1.64 1.04 6.19
C LEU A 105 -2.62 1.64 7.20
N ASP A 106 -3.91 1.43 6.96
CA ASP A 106 -4.99 1.76 7.88
C ASP A 106 -5.19 0.64 8.90
N ARG A 107 -4.78 0.90 10.15
CA ARG A 107 -4.91 -0.05 11.27
C ARG A 107 -6.36 -0.34 11.68
N SER A 108 -7.34 0.42 11.19
CA SER A 108 -8.76 0.13 11.40
C SER A 108 -9.25 -1.01 10.50
N HIS A 109 -8.58 -1.26 9.37
CA HIS A 109 -8.89 -2.36 8.47
C HIS A 109 -8.23 -3.66 8.94
N SER A 110 -9.02 -4.72 9.12
CA SER A 110 -8.55 -5.97 9.75
C SER A 110 -7.39 -6.65 9.01
N VAL A 111 -7.43 -6.66 7.67
CA VAL A 111 -6.36 -7.25 6.83
C VAL A 111 -5.08 -6.41 6.88
N GLN A 112 -5.19 -5.09 6.88
CA GLN A 112 -4.04 -4.18 6.94
C GLN A 112 -3.40 -4.18 8.34
N LYS A 113 -4.22 -4.24 9.39
CA LYS A 113 -3.76 -4.47 10.76
C LYS A 113 -2.99 -5.79 10.89
N ARG A 114 -3.44 -6.86 10.21
CA ARG A 114 -2.73 -8.15 10.20
C ARG A 114 -1.32 -8.02 9.62
N ILE A 115 -1.14 -7.25 8.55
CA ILE A 115 0.20 -6.97 7.99
C ILE A 115 1.09 -6.33 9.05
N MET A 116 0.63 -5.25 9.69
CA MET A 116 1.44 -4.56 10.72
C MET A 116 1.80 -5.44 11.92
N VAL A 117 0.89 -6.32 12.36
CA VAL A 117 1.19 -7.27 13.43
C VAL A 117 2.33 -8.21 13.02
N ASN A 118 2.28 -8.78 11.82
CA ASN A 118 3.33 -9.70 11.35
C ASN A 118 4.66 -8.98 11.10
N VAL A 119 4.62 -7.73 10.61
CA VAL A 119 5.81 -6.87 10.47
C VAL A 119 6.50 -6.65 11.81
N GLU A 120 5.74 -6.37 12.88
CA GLU A 120 6.32 -6.21 14.22
C GLU A 120 6.85 -7.53 14.79
N GLU A 121 6.22 -8.67 14.51
CA GLU A 121 6.77 -9.98 14.90
C GLU A 121 8.09 -10.28 14.16
N MET A 122 8.17 -10.04 12.85
CA MET A 122 9.42 -10.17 12.11
C MET A 122 10.53 -9.26 12.67
N LYS A 123 10.18 -8.02 12.98
CA LYS A 123 11.12 -7.05 13.58
C LYS A 123 11.68 -7.55 14.91
N LYS A 124 10.86 -8.18 15.76
CA LYS A 124 11.36 -8.79 17.01
C LYS A 124 12.41 -9.86 16.73
N ILE A 125 12.18 -10.72 15.73
CA ILE A 125 13.13 -11.77 15.35
C ILE A 125 14.45 -11.14 14.86
N VAL A 126 14.36 -10.16 13.96
CA VAL A 126 15.51 -9.42 13.42
C VAL A 126 16.30 -8.72 14.54
N ASN A 127 15.62 -8.00 15.43
CA ASN A 127 16.25 -7.27 16.54
C ASN A 127 16.92 -8.20 17.56
N ASN A 128 16.37 -9.39 17.76
CA ASN A 128 16.96 -10.38 18.65
C ASN A 128 18.26 -10.96 18.09
N LYS A 129 18.59 -10.74 16.81
CA LYS A 129 19.86 -11.15 16.20
C LYS A 129 20.13 -12.68 16.30
N ILE A 130 19.10 -13.48 16.55
CA ILE A 130 19.16 -14.94 16.63
C ILE A 130 18.63 -15.49 15.30
N PHE A 131 19.47 -16.26 14.60
CA PHE A 131 19.17 -16.75 13.25
C PHE A 131 19.40 -18.25 13.11
N ASP A 132 18.77 -19.02 14.01
CA ASP A 132 18.69 -20.46 13.88
C ASP A 132 17.66 -20.88 12.81
N ASN A 133 17.62 -22.19 12.50
CA ASN A 133 16.68 -22.73 11.51
C ASN A 133 15.21 -22.43 11.87
N ASN A 134 14.87 -22.33 13.16
CA ASN A 134 13.53 -22.01 13.63
C ASN A 134 13.16 -20.54 13.36
N SER A 135 14.07 -19.62 13.64
CA SER A 135 13.89 -18.17 13.38
C SER A 135 13.73 -17.91 11.89
N LYS A 136 14.52 -18.61 11.04
CA LYS A 136 14.37 -18.56 9.59
C LYS A 136 13.01 -19.09 9.13
N ALA A 137 12.59 -20.25 9.61
CA ALA A 137 11.30 -20.83 9.26
C ALA A 137 10.13 -19.91 9.68
N HIS A 138 10.22 -19.32 10.87
CA HIS A 138 9.22 -18.39 11.37
C HIS A 138 9.15 -17.11 10.51
N LEU A 139 10.28 -16.54 10.13
CA LEU A 139 10.33 -15.39 9.21
C LEU A 139 9.69 -15.71 7.86
N MET A 140 9.95 -16.89 7.29
CA MET A 140 9.34 -17.31 6.03
C MET A 140 7.81 -17.47 6.15
N LEU A 141 7.33 -18.02 7.27
CA LEU A 141 5.89 -18.13 7.52
C LEU A 141 5.23 -16.74 7.62
N LEU A 142 5.84 -15.81 8.36
CA LEU A 142 5.35 -14.43 8.44
C LEU A 142 5.37 -13.75 7.06
N TYR A 143 6.38 -14.05 6.23
CA TYR A 143 6.54 -13.51 4.88
C TYR A 143 5.36 -13.91 4.01
N GLU A 144 5.02 -15.20 4.00
CA GLU A 144 3.89 -15.74 3.25
C GLU A 144 2.57 -15.09 3.68
N ILE A 145 2.36 -14.91 5.00
CA ILE A 145 1.17 -14.24 5.53
C ILE A 145 1.06 -12.79 5.05
N ILE A 146 2.16 -12.03 5.03
CA ILE A 146 2.17 -10.64 4.54
C ILE A 146 1.83 -10.61 3.05
N VAL A 147 2.45 -11.48 2.25
CA VAL A 147 2.19 -11.59 0.81
C VAL A 147 0.71 -11.90 0.54
N ASP A 148 0.14 -12.87 1.26
CA ASP A 148 -1.25 -13.25 1.05
C ASP A 148 -2.24 -12.18 1.52
N SER A 149 -1.96 -11.52 2.65
CA SER A 149 -2.75 -10.37 3.12
C SER A 149 -2.69 -9.20 2.12
N THR A 150 -1.54 -9.01 1.47
CA THR A 150 -1.38 -8.00 0.42
C THR A 150 -2.24 -8.34 -0.80
N LYS A 151 -2.19 -9.57 -1.29
CA LYS A 151 -3.05 -10.03 -2.40
C LYS A 151 -4.54 -9.85 -2.08
N GLU A 152 -4.94 -10.09 -0.83
CA GLU A 152 -6.30 -9.87 -0.37
C GLU A 152 -6.71 -8.40 -0.50
N ILE A 153 -5.90 -7.47 0.03
CA ILE A 153 -6.15 -6.01 -0.11
C ILE A 153 -6.27 -5.63 -1.58
N LEU A 154 -5.30 -6.03 -2.41
CA LEU A 154 -5.29 -5.68 -3.83
C LEU A 154 -6.54 -6.17 -4.57
N LYS A 155 -7.02 -7.38 -4.23
CA LYS A 155 -8.24 -7.94 -4.81
C LYS A 155 -9.48 -7.18 -4.35
N GLU A 156 -9.55 -6.78 -3.09
CA GLU A 156 -10.66 -5.98 -2.56
C GLU A 156 -10.72 -4.60 -3.19
N GLU A 157 -9.58 -3.94 -3.32
CA GLU A 157 -9.49 -2.60 -3.90
C GLU A 157 -9.81 -2.62 -5.40
N LYS A 158 -9.29 -3.59 -6.16
CA LYS A 158 -9.67 -3.80 -7.58
C LYS A 158 -11.18 -4.01 -7.74
N LYS A 159 -11.82 -4.75 -6.83
CA LYS A 159 -13.29 -4.94 -6.84
C LYS A 159 -14.04 -3.63 -6.54
N LYS A 160 -13.54 -2.79 -5.62
CA LYS A 160 -14.14 -1.49 -5.33
C LYS A 160 -14.13 -0.62 -6.58
N THR A 161 -13.00 -0.55 -7.29
CA THR A 161 -12.90 0.21 -8.55
C THR A 161 -13.85 -0.34 -9.62
N GLN A 162 -13.93 -1.66 -9.79
CA GLN A 162 -14.84 -2.31 -10.76
C GLN A 162 -16.33 -2.06 -10.48
N LYS A 163 -16.74 -2.02 -9.20
CA LYS A 163 -18.13 -1.73 -8.82
C LYS A 163 -18.58 -0.32 -9.17
N ILE A 164 -17.64 0.61 -9.37
CA ILE A 164 -17.98 1.99 -9.74
C ILE A 164 -18.27 2.12 -11.25
N PHE A 165 -17.86 1.13 -12.07
CA PHE A 165 -18.12 1.08 -13.51
C PHE A 165 -19.39 0.28 -13.90
N ARG A 166 -20.16 -0.21 -12.92
CA ARG A 166 -21.46 -0.88 -13.12
C ARG A 166 -22.57 0.01 -12.59
#